data_AF-A0A8T3ZVJ9-F1
#
_entry.id   AF-A0A8T3ZVJ9-F1
#
_cell.length_a   1.000
_cell.length_b   1.000
_cell.length_c   1.000
_cell.angle_alpha   90.00
_cell.angle_beta   90.00
_cell.angle_gamma   90.00
#
_symmetry.space_group_name_H-M   'P 1'
#
loop_
_entity.id
_entity.type
_entity.pdbx_description
1 polymer ?
#
loop_
_entity_poly.entity_id
_entity_poly.type
_entity_poly.pdbx_seq_one_letter_code
_entity_poly.pdbx_strand_id
1 'polypeptide(L)'
;MGTLIRPYKTIEWINRGNLEGLLHNYGLDPKSHPIRRAFELAREAHGSQPRKENRFRNSLTWHAYPVAAMTARLAHAMKEKHPELASPEVLCAALLHDYAEDLSQRRNADSELVMSELEKKLGEGGGPIIHWVGLLTKKGLRKYGGTTEVERKANREAEYAKALEESGEIVPVVIKAADRLNNISRLSRLARTPRQRVKNWAYLQETKALYLPIFRKYGLNPLFISEFERILGRQEKNWQSQARRKGRAVPRPMAYRIKR
;
A
#
# COMPACT_ATOMS: atom_id res chain seq x y z
N MET A 1 -0.43 23.00 -21.96
CA MET A 1 0.01 22.82 -20.56
C MET A 1 -1.21 22.47 -19.71
N GLY A 2 -1.55 21.18 -19.64
CA GLY A 2 -2.75 20.72 -18.94
C GLY A 2 -2.48 20.56 -17.45
N THR A 3 -3.29 21.21 -16.63
CA THR A 3 -3.36 21.03 -15.18
C THR A 3 -3.80 19.61 -14.85
N LEU A 4 -2.87 18.66 -14.84
CA LEU A 4 -3.03 17.41 -14.12
C LEU A 4 -2.95 17.74 -12.63
N ILE A 5 -4.00 17.36 -11.90
CA ILE A 5 -4.10 17.35 -10.44
C ILE A 5 -4.62 18.68 -9.84
N ARG A 6 -5.96 18.83 -9.85
CA ARG A 6 -6.60 19.47 -8.68
C ARG A 6 -6.24 18.60 -7.46
N PRO A 7 -5.49 19.13 -6.47
CA PRO A 7 -5.02 18.33 -5.36
C PRO A 7 -6.22 17.91 -4.51
N TYR A 8 -6.40 16.61 -4.33
CA TYR A 8 -7.06 16.01 -3.16
C TYR A 8 -8.57 16.23 -2.93
N LYS A 9 -9.28 17.07 -3.70
CA LYS A 9 -10.76 17.15 -3.59
C LYS A 9 -11.50 15.88 -4.07
N THR A 10 -10.82 14.91 -4.68
CA THR A 10 -11.44 13.65 -5.16
C THR A 10 -11.41 12.47 -4.18
N ILE A 11 -10.79 12.60 -3.00
CA ILE A 11 -10.83 11.51 -2.00
C ILE A 11 -12.26 11.31 -1.45
N GLU A 12 -13.10 12.34 -1.48
CA GLU A 12 -14.52 12.21 -1.12
C GLU A 12 -15.36 11.46 -2.16
N TRP A 13 -14.99 11.52 -3.45
CA TRP A 13 -15.66 10.76 -4.51
C TRP A 13 -15.34 9.26 -4.41
N ILE A 14 -14.10 8.91 -4.07
CA ILE A 14 -13.64 7.52 -3.85
C ILE A 14 -14.30 6.90 -2.60
N ASN A 15 -14.65 7.72 -1.60
CA ASN A 15 -15.36 7.25 -0.40
C ASN A 15 -16.80 6.77 -0.65
N ARG A 16 -17.37 6.96 -1.85
CA ARG A 16 -18.72 6.45 -2.18
C ARG A 16 -18.70 5.00 -2.67
N GLY A 17 -17.54 4.35 -2.79
CA GLY A 17 -17.45 2.94 -3.14
C GLY A 17 -17.91 2.58 -4.55
N ASN A 18 -18.05 3.56 -5.45
CA ASN A 18 -18.47 3.32 -6.83
C ASN A 18 -17.27 2.83 -7.67
N LEU A 19 -16.95 1.54 -7.54
CA LEU A 19 -15.92 0.86 -8.33
C LEU A 19 -16.27 0.85 -9.82
N GLU A 20 -17.54 0.75 -10.20
CA GLU A 20 -17.94 0.78 -11.61
C GLU A 20 -17.54 2.10 -12.26
N GLY A 21 -17.69 3.22 -11.54
CA GLY A 21 -17.17 4.51 -11.98
C GLY A 21 -15.64 4.54 -12.07
N LEU A 22 -14.91 3.85 -11.18
CA LEU A 22 -13.46 3.73 -11.28
C LEU A 22 -13.06 2.92 -12.52
N LEU A 23 -13.60 1.70 -12.68
CA LEU A 23 -13.31 0.79 -13.80
C LEU A 23 -13.70 1.40 -15.14
N HIS A 24 -14.88 1.99 -15.24
CA HIS A 24 -15.34 2.72 -16.43
C HIS A 24 -14.40 3.86 -16.82
N ASN A 25 -13.88 4.63 -15.85
CA ASN A 25 -12.92 5.71 -16.12
C ASN A 25 -11.56 5.20 -16.65
N TYR A 26 -11.25 3.92 -16.47
CA TYR A 26 -10.06 3.29 -17.04
C TYR A 26 -10.38 2.40 -18.25
N GLY A 27 -11.60 2.47 -18.79
CA GLY A 27 -12.03 1.67 -19.94
C GLY A 27 -12.14 0.17 -19.65
N LEU A 28 -12.27 -0.19 -18.37
CA LEU A 28 -12.34 -1.57 -17.92
C LEU A 28 -13.79 -1.99 -17.74
N ASP A 29 -14.16 -3.10 -18.36
CA ASP A 29 -15.47 -3.71 -18.16
C ASP A 29 -15.52 -4.40 -16.78
N PRO A 30 -16.38 -3.93 -15.85
CA PRO A 30 -16.60 -4.60 -14.57
C PRO A 30 -17.11 -6.04 -14.72
N LYS A 31 -17.64 -6.41 -15.89
CA LYS A 31 -18.11 -7.76 -16.20
C LYS A 31 -17.01 -8.67 -16.72
N SER A 32 -15.79 -8.17 -16.97
CA SER A 32 -14.66 -9.02 -17.31
C SER A 32 -14.32 -9.98 -16.16
N HIS A 33 -14.15 -11.25 -16.50
CA HIS A 33 -14.05 -12.36 -15.54
C HIS A 33 -13.00 -12.16 -14.42
N PRO A 34 -11.73 -11.77 -14.70
CA PRO A 34 -10.71 -11.64 -13.65
C PRO A 34 -10.92 -10.40 -12.75
N ILE A 35 -11.40 -9.28 -13.29
CA ILE A 35 -11.61 -8.04 -12.53
C ILE A 35 -12.77 -8.20 -11.56
N ARG A 36 -13.89 -8.75 -12.04
CA ARG A 36 -15.04 -9.06 -11.19
C ARG A 36 -14.65 -10.01 -10.07
N ARG A 37 -13.87 -11.05 -10.39
CA ARG A 37 -13.44 -12.03 -9.40
C ARG A 37 -12.52 -11.41 -8.36
N ALA A 38 -11.50 -10.65 -8.77
CA ALA A 38 -10.61 -9.93 -7.86
C ALA A 38 -11.39 -8.98 -6.93
N PHE A 39 -12.41 -8.32 -7.45
CA PHE A 39 -13.29 -7.48 -6.65
C PHE A 39 -14.07 -8.26 -5.58
N GLU A 40 -14.71 -9.36 -5.96
CA GLU A 40 -15.46 -10.21 -5.03
C GLU A 40 -14.55 -10.74 -3.92
N LEU A 41 -13.32 -11.11 -4.27
CA LEU A 41 -12.29 -11.57 -3.33
C LEU A 41 -11.80 -10.46 -2.41
N ALA A 42 -11.55 -9.25 -2.94
CA ALA A 42 -11.23 -8.09 -2.12
C ALA A 42 -12.37 -7.76 -1.15
N ARG A 43 -13.63 -7.93 -1.57
CA ARG A 43 -14.80 -7.73 -0.71
C ARG A 43 -14.91 -8.83 0.36
N GLU A 44 -14.67 -10.09 0.02
CA GLU A 44 -14.61 -11.21 0.98
C GLU A 44 -13.54 -10.94 2.04
N ALA A 45 -12.33 -10.56 1.61
CA ALA A 45 -11.24 -10.28 2.51
C ALA A 45 -11.48 -9.01 3.32
N HIS A 46 -11.79 -7.87 2.71
CA HIS A 46 -11.72 -6.56 3.38
C HIS A 46 -13.08 -5.94 3.72
N GLY A 47 -14.19 -6.50 3.23
CA GLY A 47 -15.54 -5.90 3.30
C GLY A 47 -16.22 -6.00 4.66
N SER A 48 -15.95 -7.06 5.43
CA SER A 48 -16.46 -7.25 6.80
C SER A 48 -15.47 -6.86 7.89
N GLN A 49 -14.28 -6.37 7.53
CA GLN A 49 -13.22 -6.03 8.49
C GLN A 49 -13.35 -4.57 8.95
N PRO A 50 -13.86 -4.29 10.16
CA PRO A 50 -13.71 -2.97 10.75
C PRO A 50 -12.21 -2.69 10.94
N ARG A 51 -11.73 -1.53 10.49
CA ARG A 51 -10.36 -1.12 10.79
C ARG A 51 -10.26 -0.86 12.30
N LYS A 52 -9.17 -1.32 12.93
CA LYS A 52 -8.85 -1.05 14.35
C LYS A 52 -8.92 0.44 14.72
N GLU A 53 -8.78 1.30 13.72
CA GLU A 53 -8.72 2.76 13.87
C GLU A 53 -10.05 3.48 13.59
N ASN A 54 -11.03 2.82 12.92
CA ASN A 54 -12.35 3.38 12.66
C ASN A 54 -13.41 2.26 12.55
N ARG A 55 -14.24 2.14 13.59
CA ARG A 55 -15.30 1.13 13.73
C ARG A 55 -16.39 1.23 12.66
N PHE A 56 -16.51 2.37 12.00
CA PHE A 56 -17.59 2.68 11.06
C PHE A 56 -17.17 2.56 9.59
N ARG A 57 -15.94 2.12 9.29
CA ARG A 57 -15.45 1.96 7.92
C ARG A 57 -14.68 0.65 7.78
N ASN A 58 -15.03 -0.13 6.76
CA ASN A 58 -14.33 -1.37 6.45
C ASN A 58 -12.99 -1.13 5.75
N SER A 59 -12.09 -2.10 5.83
CA SER A 59 -10.75 -2.02 5.20
C SER A 59 -10.87 -1.80 3.67
N LEU A 60 -11.92 -2.33 3.06
CA LEU A 60 -12.21 -2.18 1.64
C LEU A 60 -12.35 -0.70 1.19
N THR A 61 -13.28 0.03 1.80
CA THR A 61 -13.57 1.44 1.42
C THR A 61 -12.54 2.42 1.98
N TRP A 62 -11.93 2.10 3.13
CA TRP A 62 -10.96 3.00 3.77
C TRP A 62 -9.55 2.85 3.21
N HIS A 63 -9.21 1.69 2.66
CA HIS A 63 -7.85 1.35 2.27
C HIS A 63 -7.73 0.79 0.85
N ALA A 64 -8.24 -0.42 0.58
CA ALA A 64 -8.03 -1.10 -0.70
C ALA A 64 -8.52 -0.27 -1.91
N TYR A 65 -9.72 0.30 -1.84
CA TYR A 65 -10.24 1.16 -2.92
C TYR A 65 -9.44 2.45 -3.11
N PRO A 66 -9.13 3.24 -2.06
CA PRO A 66 -8.21 4.37 -2.20
C PRO A 66 -6.86 4.01 -2.81
N VAL A 67 -6.28 2.86 -2.45
CA VAL A 67 -5.02 2.39 -3.03
C VAL A 67 -5.21 2.09 -4.52
N ALA A 68 -6.20 1.28 -4.89
CA ALA A 68 -6.49 0.98 -6.30
C ALA A 68 -6.73 2.24 -7.14
N ALA A 69 -7.48 3.21 -6.62
CA ALA A 69 -7.73 4.46 -7.32
C ALA A 69 -6.46 5.33 -7.48
N MET A 70 -5.57 5.34 -6.48
CA MET A 70 -4.27 6.01 -6.58
C MET A 70 -3.36 5.30 -7.58
N THR A 71 -3.25 3.97 -7.50
CA THR A 71 -2.51 3.14 -8.46
C THR A 71 -2.95 3.42 -9.89
N ALA A 72 -4.26 3.45 -10.14
CA ALA A 72 -4.80 3.68 -11.47
C ALA A 72 -4.38 5.05 -12.05
N ARG A 73 -4.35 6.09 -11.21
CA ARG A 73 -3.90 7.44 -11.62
C ARG A 73 -2.43 7.49 -11.94
N LEU A 74 -1.61 6.85 -11.09
CA LEU A 74 -0.17 6.71 -11.30
C LEU A 74 0.12 5.94 -12.59
N ALA A 75 -0.53 4.79 -12.75
CA ALA A 75 -0.44 3.91 -13.91
C ALA A 75 -0.76 4.68 -15.19
N HIS A 76 -1.89 5.39 -15.23
CA HIS A 76 -2.26 6.22 -16.38
C HIS A 76 -1.23 7.31 -16.71
N ALA A 77 -0.62 7.94 -15.70
CA ALA A 77 0.40 8.97 -15.90
C ALA A 77 1.76 8.40 -16.37
N MET A 78 1.94 7.08 -16.32
CA MET A 78 3.21 6.40 -16.60
C MET A 78 3.12 5.38 -17.74
N LYS A 79 1.92 5.06 -18.23
CA LYS A 79 1.67 3.99 -19.21
C LYS A 79 2.46 4.13 -20.53
N GLU A 80 2.79 5.35 -20.95
CA GLU A 80 3.58 5.56 -22.18
C GLU A 80 5.02 5.06 -22.03
N LYS A 81 5.57 5.10 -20.80
CA LYS A 81 6.92 4.59 -20.49
C LYS A 81 6.89 3.14 -20.01
N HIS A 82 5.77 2.72 -19.46
CA HIS A 82 5.55 1.41 -18.87
C HIS A 82 4.19 0.87 -19.33
N PRO A 83 4.09 0.33 -20.56
CA PRO A 83 2.83 -0.14 -21.13
C PRO A 83 2.11 -1.19 -20.29
N GLU A 84 2.86 -1.99 -19.53
CA GLU A 84 2.36 -2.96 -18.57
C GLU A 84 1.46 -2.33 -17.49
N LEU A 85 1.62 -1.03 -17.19
CA LEU A 85 0.74 -0.32 -16.25
C LEU A 85 -0.68 -0.09 -16.79
N ALA A 86 -0.90 -0.22 -18.11
CA ALA A 86 -2.23 -0.13 -18.69
C ALA A 86 -3.06 -1.41 -18.51
N SER A 87 -2.46 -2.50 -18.03
CA SER A 87 -3.14 -3.79 -17.88
C SER A 87 -4.21 -3.72 -16.76
N PRO A 88 -5.41 -4.30 -16.99
CA PRO A 88 -6.46 -4.39 -15.98
C PRO A 88 -6.04 -5.16 -14.72
N GLU A 89 -5.13 -6.12 -14.86
CA GLU A 89 -4.56 -6.93 -13.79
C GLU A 89 -3.85 -6.07 -12.73
N VAL A 90 -3.32 -4.89 -13.10
CA VAL A 90 -2.68 -3.94 -12.18
C VAL A 90 -3.66 -3.47 -11.12
N LEU A 91 -4.90 -3.17 -11.52
CA LEU A 91 -5.95 -2.75 -10.58
C LEU A 91 -6.44 -3.92 -9.73
N CYS A 92 -6.49 -5.12 -10.30
CA CYS A 92 -6.81 -6.33 -9.56
C CYS A 92 -5.77 -6.57 -8.45
N ALA A 93 -4.48 -6.49 -8.77
CA ALA A 93 -3.40 -6.61 -7.81
C ALA A 93 -3.46 -5.50 -6.75
N ALA A 94 -3.78 -4.26 -7.14
CA ALA A 94 -3.94 -3.16 -6.18
C ALA A 94 -5.11 -3.37 -5.21
N LEU A 95 -6.23 -3.95 -5.66
CA LEU A 95 -7.37 -4.29 -4.81
C LEU A 95 -7.03 -5.44 -3.84
N LEU A 96 -6.17 -6.37 -4.26
CA LEU A 96 -5.80 -7.57 -3.52
C LEU A 96 -4.45 -7.46 -2.77
N HIS A 97 -3.78 -6.31 -2.80
CA HIS A 97 -2.40 -6.19 -2.32
C HIS A 97 -2.18 -6.62 -0.85
N ASP A 98 -3.20 -6.47 0.00
CA ASP A 98 -3.17 -6.86 1.41
C ASP A 98 -3.94 -8.18 1.66
N TYR A 99 -4.50 -8.83 0.62
CA TYR A 99 -5.41 -9.99 0.76
C TYR A 99 -4.77 -11.12 1.58
N ALA A 100 -3.56 -11.55 1.21
CA ALA A 100 -2.87 -12.66 1.85
C ALA A 100 -2.38 -12.30 3.26
N GLU A 101 -1.93 -11.06 3.50
CA GLU A 101 -1.51 -10.61 4.83
C GLU A 101 -2.72 -10.49 5.78
N ASP A 102 -3.84 -9.92 5.33
CA ASP A 102 -5.03 -9.74 6.16
C ASP A 102 -5.70 -11.08 6.51
N LEU A 103 -5.86 -11.98 5.53
CA LEU A 103 -6.49 -13.28 5.77
C LEU A 103 -5.60 -14.23 6.56
N SER A 104 -4.28 -14.23 6.31
CA SER A 104 -3.35 -15.06 7.10
C SER A 104 -3.39 -14.67 8.58
N GLN A 105 -3.44 -13.37 8.89
CA GLN A 105 -3.60 -12.88 10.27
C GLN A 105 -4.93 -13.28 10.90
N ARG A 106 -6.04 -13.21 10.16
CA ARG A 106 -7.37 -13.56 10.69
C ARG A 106 -7.55 -15.06 10.91
N ARG A 107 -7.02 -15.87 9.99
CA ARG A 107 -7.13 -17.33 10.03
C ARG A 107 -6.01 -17.97 10.83
N ASN A 108 -5.04 -17.18 11.32
CA ASN A 108 -3.81 -17.69 11.94
C ASN A 108 -3.13 -18.75 11.04
N ALA A 109 -3.06 -18.46 9.74
CA ALA A 109 -2.55 -19.35 8.70
C ALA A 109 -1.25 -18.80 8.08
N ASP A 110 -0.51 -19.62 7.32
CA ASP A 110 0.64 -19.13 6.53
C ASP A 110 0.13 -18.31 5.33
N SER A 111 0.77 -17.17 5.06
CA SER A 111 0.53 -16.35 3.87
C SER A 111 0.69 -17.13 2.57
N GLU A 112 1.60 -18.11 2.52
CA GLU A 112 1.82 -18.95 1.33
C GLU A 112 0.61 -19.83 1.01
N LEU A 113 -0.03 -20.39 2.04
CA LEU A 113 -1.28 -21.14 1.88
C LEU A 113 -2.40 -20.24 1.34
N VAL A 114 -2.54 -19.04 1.90
CA VAL A 114 -3.56 -18.08 1.45
C VAL A 114 -3.31 -17.62 0.00
N MET A 115 -2.05 -17.45 -0.41
CA MET A 115 -1.70 -17.16 -1.80
C MET A 115 -2.06 -18.31 -2.74
N SER A 116 -1.81 -19.56 -2.36
CA SER A 116 -2.21 -20.73 -3.15
C SER A 116 -3.74 -20.85 -3.27
N GLU A 117 -4.49 -20.53 -2.21
CA GLU A 117 -5.96 -20.43 -2.28
C GLU A 117 -6.40 -19.32 -3.23
N LEU A 118 -5.73 -18.15 -3.18
CA LEU A 118 -6.03 -17.03 -4.06
C LEU A 118 -5.83 -17.40 -5.53
N GLU A 119 -4.76 -18.11 -5.86
CA GLU A 119 -4.46 -18.60 -7.20
C GLU A 119 -5.58 -19.50 -7.73
N LYS A 120 -5.99 -20.49 -6.93
CA LYS A 120 -7.13 -21.37 -7.27
C LYS A 120 -8.43 -20.59 -7.48
N LYS A 121 -8.67 -19.54 -6.69
CA LYS A 121 -9.88 -18.71 -6.78
C LYS A 121 -9.90 -17.76 -7.98
N LEU A 122 -8.74 -17.36 -8.50
CA LEU A 122 -8.61 -16.50 -9.68
C LEU A 122 -8.65 -17.32 -10.99
N GLY A 123 -8.17 -18.57 -10.96
CA GLY A 123 -8.20 -19.47 -12.11
C GLY A 123 -7.26 -19.06 -13.24
N GLU A 124 -7.53 -19.58 -14.44
CA GLU A 124 -6.75 -19.28 -15.65
C GLU A 124 -6.80 -17.77 -15.97
N GLY A 125 -5.62 -17.17 -16.17
CA GLY A 125 -5.46 -15.71 -16.34
C GLY A 125 -5.13 -14.95 -15.05
N GLY A 126 -5.18 -15.60 -13.88
CA GLY A 126 -4.78 -14.98 -12.60
C GLY A 126 -3.27 -14.81 -12.39
N GLY A 127 -2.44 -15.41 -13.25
CA GLY A 127 -0.98 -15.48 -13.08
C GLY A 127 -0.30 -14.13 -12.80
N PRO A 128 -0.48 -13.09 -13.64
CA PRO A 128 0.09 -11.77 -13.39
C PRO A 128 -0.37 -11.15 -12.07
N ILE A 129 -1.66 -11.32 -11.73
CA ILE A 129 -2.23 -10.80 -10.47
C ILE A 129 -1.57 -11.49 -9.28
N ILE A 130 -1.47 -12.82 -9.30
CA ILE A 130 -0.85 -13.62 -8.23
C ILE A 130 0.60 -13.25 -8.05
N HIS A 131 1.33 -13.10 -9.16
CA HIS A 131 2.74 -12.72 -9.14
C HIS A 131 2.94 -11.37 -8.45
N TRP A 132 2.22 -10.33 -8.87
CA TRP A 132 2.33 -9.00 -8.26
C TRP A 132 1.84 -8.95 -6.82
N VAL A 133 0.74 -9.63 -6.49
CA VAL A 133 0.26 -9.74 -5.09
C VAL A 133 1.26 -10.50 -4.23
N GLY A 134 1.94 -11.51 -4.77
CA GLY A 134 3.01 -12.24 -4.09
C GLY A 134 4.18 -11.34 -3.73
N LEU A 135 4.65 -10.51 -4.66
CA LEU A 135 5.69 -9.50 -4.40
C LEU A 135 5.25 -8.45 -3.37
N LEU A 136 3.95 -8.17 -3.27
CA LEU A 136 3.39 -7.24 -2.30
C LEU A 136 3.15 -7.87 -0.92
N THR A 137 3.11 -9.20 -0.82
CA THR A 137 2.81 -9.94 0.40
C THR A 137 4.02 -10.08 1.30
N LYS A 138 3.90 -9.66 2.55
CA LYS A 138 4.94 -9.85 3.57
C LYS A 138 4.76 -11.18 4.28
N LYS A 139 5.86 -11.92 4.43
CA LYS A 139 5.87 -13.15 5.24
C LYS A 139 5.68 -12.84 6.73
N GLY A 140 5.21 -13.83 7.48
CA GLY A 140 5.06 -13.72 8.93
C GLY A 140 6.38 -13.47 9.66
N LEU A 141 6.34 -12.72 10.78
CA LEU A 141 7.54 -12.32 11.54
C LEU A 141 8.42 -13.49 12.01
N ARG A 142 7.83 -14.68 12.18
CA ARG A 142 8.56 -15.89 12.59
C ARG A 142 9.60 -16.35 11.57
N LYS A 143 9.46 -15.96 10.29
CA LYS A 143 10.41 -16.30 9.22
C LYS A 143 11.66 -15.40 9.21
N TYR A 144 11.72 -14.37 10.04
CA TYR A 144 12.82 -13.40 10.07
C TYR A 144 13.64 -13.53 11.35
N GLY A 145 14.96 -13.40 11.23
CA GLY A 145 15.89 -13.42 12.36
C GLY A 145 15.77 -12.18 13.25
N GLY A 146 16.17 -12.31 14.51
CA GLY A 146 16.15 -11.21 15.50
C GLY A 146 15.81 -11.73 16.90
N THR A 147 16.43 -11.15 17.92
CA THR A 147 16.22 -11.51 19.33
C THR A 147 14.95 -10.87 19.89
N THR A 148 14.51 -9.76 19.29
CA THR A 148 13.27 -9.06 19.66
C THR A 148 12.27 -9.00 18.50
N GLU A 149 10.98 -8.77 18.81
CA GLU A 149 9.96 -8.52 17.77
C GLU A 149 10.28 -7.27 16.93
N VAL A 150 10.88 -6.26 17.56
CA VAL A 150 11.30 -5.01 16.90
C VAL A 150 12.36 -5.29 15.85
N GLU A 151 13.39 -6.07 16.18
CA GLU A 151 14.44 -6.48 15.23
C GLU A 151 13.89 -7.32 14.09
N ARG A 152 13.06 -8.32 14.39
CA ARG A 152 12.41 -9.16 13.37
C ARG A 152 11.58 -8.33 12.40
N LYS A 153 10.86 -7.32 12.91
CA LYS A 153 10.11 -6.40 12.07
C LYS A 153 11.03 -5.54 11.20
N ALA A 154 12.10 -4.98 11.77
CA ALA A 154 13.05 -4.18 10.99
C ALA A 154 13.69 -4.99 9.86
N ASN A 155 14.09 -6.24 10.13
CA ASN A 155 14.65 -7.15 9.13
C ASN A 155 13.63 -7.49 8.04
N ARG A 156 12.38 -7.82 8.42
CA ARG A 156 11.29 -8.06 7.47
C ARG A 156 11.09 -6.89 6.52
N GLU A 157 11.03 -5.66 7.04
CA GLU A 157 10.79 -4.48 6.22
C GLU A 157 11.97 -4.19 5.28
N ALA A 158 13.21 -4.40 5.73
CA ALA A 158 14.40 -4.26 4.90
C ALA A 158 14.48 -5.32 3.79
N GLU A 159 14.25 -6.60 4.12
CA GLU A 159 14.24 -7.70 3.15
C GLU A 159 13.11 -7.54 2.13
N TYR A 160 11.92 -7.14 2.58
CA TYR A 160 10.79 -6.87 1.68
C TYR A 160 11.07 -5.69 0.74
N ALA A 161 11.65 -4.59 1.24
CA ALA A 161 12.04 -3.47 0.39
C ALA A 161 13.12 -3.87 -0.62
N LYS A 162 14.11 -4.67 -0.20
CA LYS A 162 15.14 -5.24 -1.10
C LYS A 162 14.52 -6.11 -2.18
N ALA A 163 13.60 -7.01 -1.82
CA ALA A 163 12.90 -7.87 -2.78
C ALA A 163 12.06 -7.07 -3.80
N LEU A 164 11.37 -6.00 -3.36
CA LEU A 164 10.67 -5.09 -4.27
C LEU A 164 11.62 -4.32 -5.18
N GLU A 165 12.81 -3.96 -4.70
CA GLU A 165 13.82 -3.28 -5.51
C GLU A 165 14.45 -4.21 -6.54
N GLU A 166 14.77 -5.44 -6.14
CA GLU A 166 15.45 -6.46 -6.95
C GLU A 166 14.54 -7.17 -7.95
N SER A 167 13.21 -7.14 -7.76
CA SER A 167 12.27 -7.73 -8.72
C SER A 167 12.38 -7.11 -10.12
N GLY A 168 12.82 -5.85 -10.22
CA GLY A 168 12.84 -5.09 -11.47
C GLY A 168 11.45 -4.65 -11.94
N GLU A 169 10.40 -4.88 -11.15
CA GLU A 169 9.02 -4.70 -11.61
C GLU A 169 8.38 -3.40 -11.15
N ILE A 170 7.91 -2.60 -12.11
CA ILE A 170 7.28 -1.31 -11.83
C ILE A 170 5.89 -1.44 -11.17
N VAL A 171 5.13 -2.50 -11.49
CA VAL A 171 3.73 -2.65 -11.04
C VAL A 171 3.63 -2.75 -9.51
N PRO A 172 4.34 -3.66 -8.82
CA PRO A 172 4.37 -3.69 -7.35
C PRO A 172 4.88 -2.38 -6.74
N VAL A 173 5.85 -1.72 -7.37
CA VAL A 173 6.41 -0.45 -6.88
C VAL A 173 5.35 0.67 -6.93
N VAL A 174 4.59 0.78 -8.02
CA VAL A 174 3.49 1.74 -8.16
C VAL A 174 2.39 1.48 -7.13
N ILE A 175 1.98 0.22 -6.97
CA ILE A 175 0.98 -0.16 -5.95
C ILE A 175 1.50 0.18 -4.55
N LYS A 176 2.77 -0.11 -4.26
CA LYS A 176 3.35 0.18 -2.95
C LYS A 176 3.46 1.67 -2.67
N ALA A 177 3.76 2.48 -3.68
CA ALA A 177 3.77 3.92 -3.57
C ALA A 177 2.37 4.47 -3.25
N ALA A 178 1.34 3.96 -3.93
CA ALA A 178 -0.06 4.30 -3.65
C ALA A 178 -0.48 3.90 -2.22
N ASP A 179 -0.15 2.69 -1.77
CA ASP A 179 -0.37 2.20 -0.39
C ASP A 179 0.27 3.14 0.64
N ARG A 180 1.59 3.40 0.49
CA ARG A 180 2.35 4.25 1.41
C ARG A 180 1.78 5.67 1.47
N LEU A 181 1.44 6.25 0.32
CA LEU A 181 0.85 7.59 0.26
C LEU A 181 -0.51 7.63 0.97
N ASN A 182 -1.38 6.67 0.69
CA ASN A 182 -2.70 6.57 1.32
C ASN A 182 -2.58 6.46 2.85
N ASN A 183 -1.63 5.66 3.34
CA ASN A 183 -1.38 5.50 4.77
C ASN A 183 -0.81 6.78 5.40
N ILE A 184 0.24 7.38 4.83
CA ILE A 184 0.87 8.60 5.37
C ILE A 184 -0.10 9.77 5.41
N SER A 185 -0.95 9.91 4.40
CA SER A 185 -1.99 10.94 4.32
C SER A 185 -2.97 10.91 5.49
N ARG A 186 -3.06 9.77 6.19
CA ARG A 186 -4.01 9.53 7.28
C ARG A 186 -3.37 9.47 8.67
N LEU A 187 -2.03 9.37 8.78
CA LEU A 187 -1.35 9.13 10.07
C LEU A 187 -1.69 10.15 11.17
N SER A 188 -1.83 11.44 10.83
CA SER A 188 -2.18 12.48 11.81
C SER A 188 -3.54 12.25 12.48
N ARG A 189 -4.50 11.65 11.77
CA ARG A 189 -5.85 11.34 12.29
C ARG A 189 -5.85 10.12 13.22
N LEU A 190 -4.83 9.26 13.14
CA LEU A 190 -4.76 7.95 13.79
C LEU A 190 -3.87 7.96 15.05
N ALA A 191 -3.25 9.10 15.35
CA ALA A 191 -2.25 9.30 16.39
C ALA A 191 -2.86 9.59 17.79
N ARG A 192 -3.84 8.80 18.25
CA ARG A 192 -4.58 9.06 19.50
C ARG A 192 -3.79 8.71 20.76
N THR A 193 -3.06 7.59 20.76
CA THR A 193 -2.28 7.12 21.91
C THR A 193 -0.78 7.33 21.74
N PRO A 194 0.04 7.41 22.81
CA PRO A 194 1.50 7.44 22.71
C PRO A 194 2.09 6.29 21.88
N ARG A 195 1.55 5.08 22.01
CA ARG A 195 2.01 3.90 21.27
C ARG A 195 1.72 4.00 19.77
N GLN A 196 0.51 4.41 19.40
CA GLN A 196 0.15 4.68 17.98
C GLN A 196 1.04 5.75 17.39
N ARG A 197 1.30 6.77 18.21
CA ARG A 197 2.20 7.85 17.87
C ARG A 197 3.59 7.29 17.48
N VAL A 198 4.25 6.54 18.38
CA VAL A 198 5.59 5.96 18.09
C VAL A 198 5.55 5.05 16.86
N LYS A 199 4.49 4.24 16.69
CA LYS A 199 4.28 3.41 15.50
C LYS A 199 4.23 4.24 14.21
N ASN A 200 3.48 5.36 14.23
CA ASN A 200 3.35 6.24 13.07
C ASN A 200 4.68 6.92 12.72
N TRP A 201 5.46 7.32 13.73
CA TRP A 201 6.81 7.85 13.52
C TRP A 201 7.74 6.81 12.88
N ALA A 202 7.77 5.58 13.41
CA ALA A 202 8.54 4.50 12.82
C ALA A 202 8.14 4.24 11.36
N TYR A 203 6.84 4.27 11.05
CA TYR A 203 6.33 4.11 9.68
C TYR A 203 6.79 5.22 8.72
N LEU A 204 6.85 6.48 9.20
CA LEU A 204 7.38 7.60 8.41
C LEU A 204 8.87 7.39 8.09
N GLN A 205 9.66 7.01 9.09
CA GLN A 205 11.09 6.78 8.92
C GLN A 205 11.35 5.57 8.01
N GLU A 206 10.59 4.48 8.16
CA GLU A 206 10.60 3.33 7.26
C GLU A 206 10.36 3.75 5.80
N THR A 207 9.32 4.56 5.58
CA THR A 207 8.97 5.03 4.24
C THR A 207 10.08 5.85 3.62
N LYS A 208 10.66 6.77 4.40
CA LYS A 208 11.74 7.66 3.93
C LYS A 208 13.02 6.90 3.65
N ALA A 209 13.38 5.94 4.50
CA ALA A 209 14.64 5.23 4.42
C ALA A 209 14.63 4.12 3.37
N LEU A 210 13.52 3.37 3.26
CA LEU A 210 13.46 2.17 2.42
C LEU A 210 12.72 2.42 1.10
N TYR A 211 11.55 3.04 1.14
CA TYR A 211 10.64 3.05 -0.01
C TYR A 211 10.82 4.26 -0.93
N LEU A 212 11.04 5.46 -0.38
CA LEU A 212 11.23 6.66 -1.19
C LEU A 212 12.43 6.55 -2.16
N PRO A 213 13.59 5.99 -1.78
CA PRO A 213 14.68 5.75 -2.73
C PRO A 213 14.29 4.82 -3.88
N ILE A 214 13.56 3.73 -3.58
CA ILE A 214 13.04 2.80 -4.59
C ILE A 214 12.12 3.53 -5.57
N PHE A 215 11.18 4.33 -5.06
CA PHE A 215 10.25 5.09 -5.91
C PHE A 215 10.97 6.05 -6.86
N ARG A 216 12.05 6.70 -6.39
CA ARG A 216 12.88 7.56 -7.24
C ARG A 216 13.69 6.74 -8.27
N LYS A 217 14.27 5.61 -7.85
CA LYS A 217 15.05 4.70 -8.73
C LYS A 217 14.21 4.19 -9.90
N TYR A 218 12.97 3.79 -9.62
CA TYR A 218 12.00 3.32 -10.62
C TYR A 218 11.38 4.46 -11.45
N GLY A 219 11.79 5.71 -11.23
CA GLY A 219 11.37 6.83 -12.06
C GLY A 219 9.87 7.13 -11.97
N LEU A 220 9.24 6.95 -10.81
CA LEU A 220 7.82 7.30 -10.64
C LEU A 220 7.59 8.78 -11.02
N ASN A 221 6.37 9.08 -11.47
CA ASN A 221 5.99 10.41 -11.95
C ASN A 221 6.51 11.54 -11.02
N PRO A 222 7.27 12.53 -11.52
CA PRO A 222 7.90 13.54 -10.68
C PRO A 222 6.90 14.35 -9.83
N LEU A 223 5.73 14.67 -10.38
CA LEU A 223 4.69 15.39 -9.64
C LEU A 223 4.16 14.54 -8.47
N PHE A 224 4.03 13.24 -8.67
CA PHE A 224 3.67 12.31 -7.60
C PHE A 224 4.76 12.28 -6.52
N ILE A 225 6.04 12.17 -6.90
CA ILE A 225 7.16 12.16 -5.94
C ILE A 225 7.19 13.45 -5.10
N SER A 226 7.11 14.61 -5.75
CA SER A 226 7.09 15.90 -5.04
C SER A 226 5.93 16.00 -4.06
N GLU A 227 4.75 15.53 -4.45
CA GLU A 227 3.57 15.54 -3.59
C GLU A 227 3.68 14.53 -2.43
N PHE A 228 4.24 13.34 -2.69
CA PHE A 228 4.54 12.34 -1.68
C PHE A 228 5.47 12.92 -0.60
N GLU A 229 6.56 13.57 -1.01
CA GLU A 229 7.52 14.22 -0.12
C GLU A 229 6.90 15.38 0.64
N ARG A 230 6.03 16.18 0.00
CA ARG A 230 5.30 17.26 0.65
C ARG A 230 4.39 16.74 1.76
N ILE A 231 3.67 15.65 1.52
CA ILE A 231 2.82 15.00 2.53
C ILE A 231 3.67 14.40 3.64
N LEU A 232 4.76 13.70 3.31
CA LEU A 232 5.70 13.11 4.26
C LEU A 232 6.27 14.19 5.20
N GLY A 233 6.80 15.28 4.65
CA GLY A 233 7.36 16.39 5.42
C GLY A 233 6.31 17.10 6.28
N ARG A 234 5.06 17.23 5.81
CA ARG A 234 3.95 17.75 6.63
C ARG A 234 3.69 16.86 7.85
N GLN A 235 3.68 15.54 7.68
CA GLN A 235 3.48 14.61 8.80
C GLN A 235 4.66 14.63 9.78
N GLU A 236 5.91 14.75 9.30
CA GLU A 236 7.09 14.92 10.16
C GLU A 236 7.00 16.21 10.99
N LYS A 237 6.66 17.34 10.38
CA LYS A 237 6.48 18.63 11.08
C LYS A 237 5.38 18.57 12.14
N ASN A 238 4.24 17.98 11.80
CA ASN A 238 3.13 17.77 12.75
C ASN A 238 3.60 16.96 13.95
N TRP A 239 4.36 15.90 13.70
CA TRP A 239 4.90 15.04 14.74
C TRP A 239 5.87 15.77 15.67
N GLN A 240 6.87 16.43 15.11
CA GLN A 240 7.85 17.21 15.87
C GLN A 240 7.17 18.28 16.74
N SER A 241 6.15 18.94 16.19
CA SER A 241 5.38 19.97 16.92
C SER A 241 4.61 19.36 18.11
N GLN A 242 4.01 18.18 17.93
CA GLN A 242 3.33 17.46 19.02
C GLN A 242 4.28 16.95 20.10
N ALA A 243 5.49 16.54 19.73
CA ALA A 243 6.53 16.09 20.67
C ALA A 243 7.01 17.27 21.54
N ARG A 244 7.33 18.41 20.91
CA ARG A 244 7.74 19.65 21.59
C ARG A 244 6.68 20.14 22.58
N ARG A 245 5.42 20.23 22.17
CA ARG A 245 4.30 20.67 23.05
C ARG A 245 4.12 19.80 24.30
N LYS A 246 4.58 18.55 24.27
CA LYS A 246 4.40 17.60 25.37
C LYS A 246 5.70 17.35 26.16
N GLY A 247 6.76 18.12 25.90
CA GLY A 247 8.06 17.95 26.55
C GLY A 247 8.68 16.56 26.30
N ARG A 248 8.33 15.89 25.20
CA ARG A 248 8.83 14.53 24.90
C ARG A 248 9.93 14.57 23.86
N ALA A 249 10.98 13.80 24.09
CA ALA A 249 12.00 13.54 23.08
C ALA A 249 11.38 12.88 21.83
N VAL A 250 11.85 13.27 20.65
CA VAL A 250 11.51 12.59 19.40
C VAL A 250 12.23 11.24 19.42
N PRO A 251 11.53 10.10 19.25
CA PRO A 251 12.18 8.79 19.23
C PRO A 251 13.22 8.73 18.12
N ARG A 252 14.40 8.17 18.40
CA ARG A 252 15.41 7.92 17.37
C ARG A 252 14.83 7.00 16.28
N PRO A 253 15.13 7.24 14.99
CA PRO A 253 14.74 6.32 13.92
C PRO A 253 15.26 4.91 14.21
N MET A 254 14.50 3.89 13.80
CA MET A 254 15.02 2.51 13.77
C MET A 254 16.17 2.44 12.76
N ALA A 255 17.28 1.81 13.14
CA ALA A 255 18.36 1.51 12.21
C ALA A 255 17.94 0.31 11.34
N TYR A 256 17.67 0.55 10.06
CA TYR A 256 17.44 -0.52 9.10
C TYR A 256 18.80 -1.04 8.62
N ARG A 257 19.12 -2.30 8.94
CA ARG A 257 20.30 -2.98 8.39
C ARG A 257 19.89 -3.69 7.11
N ILE A 258 20.24 -3.13 5.96
CA ILE A 258 20.16 -3.85 4.69
C ILE A 258 21.39 -4.75 4.65
N LYS A 259 21.22 -6.06 4.83
CA LYS A 259 22.30 -7.01 4.55
C LYS A 259 22.55 -6.96 3.04
N ARG A 260 23.73 -6.46 2.66
CA ARG A 260 24.21 -6.48 1.28
C ARG A 260 24.43 -7.93 0.89
#